data_AF-A0A812MH46-F1
#
_entry.id   AF-A0A812MH46-F1
#
_cell.length_a   1.000
_cell.length_b   1.000
_cell.length_c   1.000
_cell.angle_alpha   90.00
_cell.angle_beta   90.00
_cell.angle_gamma   90.00
#
_symmetry.space_group_name_H-M   'P 1'
#
loop_
_entity.id
_entity.type
_entity.pdbx_description
1 polymer ?
#
loop_
_entity_poly.entity_id
_entity_poly.type
_entity_poly.pdbx_seq_one_letter_code
_entity_poly.pdbx_strand_id
1 'polypeptide(L)'
;MSRASLRGSVVLKCSVDAAGGGRDLRHTIYTVISEQVRREVLLQHFVDQAAGLTSLPVHILSDIDMTVWVGTFGAGGPKFPTGPVPGALPLFHALGNRVTFLSARPPMWEGQTRRLLVDDIGIAEAVVLPGSLKAVAQVLFAPEQARQAMAERKTEVFGQFATLHPEARFVFIGDSGEGDIDFAEEFMAVADGPVRAALIHDVVRSDGVVPKSSNQRRADLHLRGIHVFDTYAGAALELFRQGLLDMEGLRLTTHGCLEEFAEINPDEFASLEVFETRRMELLRDVREVNTALRTAGSTESTASGQGHHVSKATLQFLKHIAMWVGGFCELWRLQAKGHTMP
;
A
#
# COMPACT_ATOMS: atom_id res chain seq x y z
N MET A 1 -26.22 -14.94 17.65
CA MET A 1 -25.84 -13.52 17.86
C MET A 1 -26.44 -12.68 16.74
N SER A 2 -26.84 -11.44 17.00
CA SER A 2 -27.41 -10.55 15.97
C SER A 2 -26.30 -9.97 15.07
N ARG A 3 -26.62 -9.62 13.82
CA ARG A 3 -25.68 -8.94 12.88
C ARG A 3 -25.06 -7.65 13.47
N ALA A 4 -25.78 -6.97 14.36
CA ALA A 4 -25.28 -5.80 15.08
C ALA A 4 -24.13 -6.16 16.04
N SER A 5 -24.20 -7.33 16.68
CA SER A 5 -23.16 -7.81 17.59
C SER A 5 -21.85 -8.17 16.85
N LEU A 6 -21.95 -8.72 15.63
CA LEU A 6 -20.80 -9.09 14.80
C LEU A 6 -20.01 -7.86 14.31
N ARG A 7 -20.72 -6.80 13.88
CA ARG A 7 -20.09 -5.52 13.52
C ARG A 7 -19.45 -4.83 14.73
N GLY A 8 -20.04 -4.98 15.92
CA GLY A 8 -19.50 -4.39 17.16
C GLY A 8 -18.11 -4.90 17.53
N SER A 9 -17.83 -6.19 17.30
CA SER A 9 -16.51 -6.78 17.60
C SER A 9 -15.39 -6.22 16.70
N VAL A 10 -15.63 -6.14 15.39
CA VAL A 10 -14.64 -5.57 14.45
C VAL A 10 -14.38 -4.09 14.77
N VAL A 11 -15.43 -3.31 14.99
CA VAL A 11 -15.32 -1.88 15.33
C VAL A 11 -14.55 -1.69 16.65
N LEU A 12 -14.80 -2.54 17.65
CA LEU A 12 -14.08 -2.47 18.92
C LEU A 12 -12.59 -2.78 18.73
N LYS A 13 -12.25 -3.83 17.97
CA LYS A 13 -10.84 -4.17 17.68
C LYS A 13 -10.12 -3.00 16.99
N CYS A 14 -10.70 -2.46 15.92
CA CYS A 14 -10.14 -1.29 15.25
C CYS A 14 -9.99 -0.10 16.21
N SER A 15 -10.98 0.16 17.07
CA SER A 15 -10.90 1.26 18.04
C SER A 15 -9.77 1.08 19.06
N VAL A 16 -9.50 -0.17 19.47
CA VAL A 16 -8.37 -0.49 20.37
C VAL A 16 -7.04 -0.28 19.65
N ASP A 17 -6.92 -0.74 18.40
CA ASP A 17 -5.70 -0.54 17.60
C ASP A 17 -5.47 0.95 17.28
N ALA A 18 -6.54 1.72 17.09
CA ALA A 18 -6.53 3.16 16.83
C ALA A 18 -6.13 4.01 18.05
N ALA A 19 -6.34 3.52 19.27
CA ALA A 19 -6.11 4.28 20.50
C ALA A 19 -4.64 4.70 20.70
N GLY A 20 -3.71 4.00 20.03
CA GLY A 20 -2.29 4.35 19.98
C GLY A 20 -1.51 4.12 21.27
N GLY A 21 -0.25 4.60 21.31
CA GLY A 21 0.61 4.53 22.50
C GLY A 21 1.21 3.15 22.81
N GLY A 22 1.36 2.28 21.82
CA GLY A 22 1.97 0.95 21.98
C GLY A 22 1.12 -0.06 22.76
N ARG A 23 -0.16 0.27 23.02
CA ARG A 23 -1.12 -0.57 23.75
C ARG A 23 -2.22 -1.09 22.81
N ASP A 24 -1.80 -1.56 21.65
CA ASP A 24 -2.68 -2.17 20.65
C ASP A 24 -3.31 -3.49 21.14
N LEU A 25 -4.20 -4.06 20.32
CA LEU A 25 -4.87 -5.31 20.65
C LEU A 25 -3.86 -6.45 20.84
N ARG A 26 -2.78 -6.47 20.05
CA ARG A 26 -1.72 -7.46 20.16
C ARG A 26 -1.00 -7.38 21.52
N HIS A 27 -0.62 -6.19 21.97
CA HIS A 27 0.00 -5.99 23.28
C HIS A 27 -0.93 -6.47 24.39
N THR A 28 -2.22 -6.15 24.30
CA THR A 28 -3.21 -6.59 25.28
C THR A 28 -3.31 -8.12 25.33
N ILE A 29 -3.43 -8.78 24.19
CA ILE A 29 -3.65 -10.23 24.09
C ILE A 29 -2.39 -11.04 24.42
N TYR A 30 -1.24 -10.62 23.92
CA TYR A 30 0.01 -11.38 24.01
C TYR A 30 0.93 -10.96 25.16
N THR A 31 0.79 -9.74 25.68
CA THR A 31 1.66 -9.23 26.75
C THR A 31 0.89 -9.05 28.06
N VAL A 32 -0.30 -8.44 28.05
CA VAL A 32 -1.06 -8.15 29.28
C VAL A 32 -1.80 -9.37 29.80
N ILE A 33 -2.44 -10.15 28.93
CA ILE A 33 -3.15 -11.38 29.31
C ILE A 33 -2.13 -12.52 29.46
N SER A 34 -1.76 -12.80 30.71
CA SER A 34 -0.80 -13.84 31.08
C SER A 34 -1.39 -15.25 31.11
N GLU A 35 -2.71 -15.38 31.34
CA GLU A 35 -3.38 -16.68 31.41
C GLU A 35 -3.67 -17.24 30.01
N GLN A 36 -2.99 -18.33 29.65
CA GLN A 36 -3.09 -18.96 28.33
C GLN A 36 -4.53 -19.37 27.98
N VAL A 37 -5.26 -19.97 28.93
CA VAL A 37 -6.65 -20.41 28.72
C VAL A 37 -7.55 -19.23 28.34
N ARG A 38 -7.40 -18.08 29.00
CA ARG A 38 -8.18 -16.87 28.65
C ARG A 38 -7.83 -16.35 27.26
N ARG A 39 -6.55 -16.38 26.90
CA ARG A 39 -6.09 -15.98 25.56
C ARG A 39 -6.72 -16.86 24.50
N GLU A 40 -6.68 -18.18 24.67
CA GLU A 40 -7.24 -19.14 23.71
C GLU A 40 -8.76 -18.96 23.56
N VAL A 41 -9.48 -18.74 24.66
CA VAL A 41 -10.93 -18.45 24.62
C VAL A 41 -11.23 -17.16 23.85
N LEU A 42 -10.43 -16.10 24.02
CA LEU A 42 -10.60 -14.85 23.29
C LEU A 42 -10.29 -15.00 21.80
N LEU A 43 -9.20 -15.70 21.45
CA LEU A 43 -8.85 -15.96 20.06
C LEU A 43 -9.91 -16.81 19.35
N GLN A 44 -10.42 -17.85 20.03
CA GLN A 44 -11.52 -18.66 19.50
C GLN A 44 -12.79 -17.81 19.32
N HIS A 45 -13.08 -16.91 20.25
CA HIS A 45 -14.20 -15.98 20.10
C HIS A 45 -14.05 -15.10 18.83
N PHE A 46 -12.84 -14.63 18.51
CA PHE A 46 -12.62 -13.88 17.27
C PHE A 46 -12.89 -14.72 16.01
N VAL A 47 -12.45 -15.98 16.01
CA VAL A 47 -12.73 -16.92 14.90
C VAL A 47 -14.24 -17.13 14.74
N ASP A 48 -14.95 -17.38 15.84
CA ASP A 48 -16.40 -17.61 15.81
C ASP A 48 -17.17 -16.38 15.31
N GLN A 49 -16.71 -15.16 15.67
CA GLN A 49 -17.29 -13.92 15.13
C GLN A 49 -16.98 -13.76 13.63
N ALA A 50 -15.76 -14.06 13.20
CA ALA A 50 -15.36 -13.93 11.80
C ALA A 50 -16.18 -14.85 10.88
N ALA A 51 -16.50 -16.07 11.32
CA ALA A 51 -17.30 -17.03 10.58
C ALA A 51 -18.73 -16.53 10.26
N GLY A 52 -19.24 -15.54 10.99
CA GLY A 52 -20.55 -14.93 10.76
C GLY A 52 -20.59 -13.82 9.71
N LEU A 53 -19.45 -13.45 9.12
CA LEU A 53 -19.37 -12.34 8.17
C LEU A 53 -19.61 -12.81 6.72
N THR A 54 -20.42 -12.04 5.99
CA THR A 54 -20.70 -12.29 4.55
C THR A 54 -19.72 -11.57 3.62
N SER A 55 -18.95 -10.63 4.15
CA SER A 55 -17.91 -9.89 3.42
C SER A 55 -16.76 -9.66 4.38
N LEU A 56 -15.56 -10.03 3.92
CA LEU A 56 -14.34 -9.95 4.70
C LEU A 56 -13.61 -8.62 4.38
N PRO A 57 -13.39 -7.74 5.39
CA PRO A 57 -12.66 -6.50 5.18
C PRO A 57 -11.22 -6.76 4.73
N VAL A 58 -10.64 -5.81 4.00
CA VAL A 58 -9.20 -5.81 3.73
C VAL A 58 -8.50 -5.15 4.92
N HIS A 59 -7.37 -5.72 5.33
CA HIS A 59 -6.42 -5.13 6.27
C HIS A 59 -5.08 -4.96 5.57
N ILE A 60 -4.60 -3.72 5.54
CA ILE A 60 -3.37 -3.34 4.86
C ILE A 60 -2.21 -3.43 5.86
N LEU A 61 -1.20 -4.20 5.50
CA LEU A 61 0.10 -4.21 6.18
C LEU A 61 1.05 -3.42 5.29
N SER A 62 1.54 -2.28 5.76
CA SER A 62 2.38 -1.40 4.93
C SER A 62 3.73 -1.16 5.57
N ASP A 63 4.81 -1.20 4.80
CA ASP A 63 6.01 -0.47 5.18
C ASP A 63 5.76 1.06 5.08
N ILE A 64 6.68 1.87 5.60
CA ILE A 64 6.57 3.34 5.57
C ILE A 64 7.55 3.90 4.54
N ASP A 65 8.83 3.59 4.71
CA ASP A 65 9.92 4.25 4.03
C ASP A 65 9.96 3.77 2.57
N MET A 66 9.97 4.70 1.62
CA MET A 66 9.92 4.42 0.17
C MET A 66 8.66 3.69 -0.32
N THR A 67 7.75 3.33 0.58
CA THR A 67 6.46 2.71 0.29
C THR A 67 5.35 3.74 0.27
N VAL A 68 5.11 4.41 1.40
CA VAL A 68 4.08 5.46 1.56
C VAL A 68 4.70 6.84 1.68
N TRP A 69 5.93 6.91 2.20
CA TRP A 69 6.62 8.15 2.44
C TRP A 69 8.09 8.07 2.03
N VAL A 70 8.55 9.09 1.31
CA VAL A 70 9.96 9.30 0.98
C VAL A 70 10.60 10.16 2.08
N GLY A 71 11.38 9.52 2.95
CA GLY A 71 12.06 10.18 4.07
C GLY A 71 13.28 11.04 3.67
N THR A 72 13.86 11.72 4.67
CA THR A 72 15.07 12.57 4.55
C THR A 72 16.36 11.90 5.02
N PHE A 73 16.30 10.70 5.62
CA PHE A 73 17.48 9.91 5.98
C PHE A 73 18.15 9.33 4.73
N GLY A 74 18.78 10.21 3.94
CA GLY A 74 19.49 9.85 2.71
C GLY A 74 19.41 10.86 1.55
N ALA A 75 18.80 12.04 1.74
CA ALA A 75 18.19 12.85 0.66
C ALA A 75 16.98 12.11 0.05
N GLY A 76 16.02 12.83 -0.52
CA GLY A 76 14.84 12.23 -1.13
C GLY A 76 15.20 11.00 -1.97
N GLY A 77 14.41 9.94 -1.85
CA GLY A 77 14.66 8.71 -2.58
C GLY A 77 14.71 8.99 -4.08
N PRO A 78 15.55 8.27 -4.85
CA PRO A 78 15.83 8.63 -6.23
C PRO A 78 14.59 8.60 -7.16
N LYS A 79 13.47 8.02 -6.70
CA LYS A 79 12.21 7.88 -7.47
C LYS A 79 11.29 9.10 -7.40
N PHE A 80 11.15 9.73 -6.24
CA PHE A 80 10.20 10.82 -5.95
C PHE A 80 10.84 11.80 -4.95
N PRO A 81 10.47 13.10 -4.96
CA PRO A 81 10.91 14.02 -3.92
C PRO A 81 10.49 13.57 -2.52
N THR A 82 11.11 14.15 -1.50
CA THR A 82 10.73 13.92 -0.10
C THR A 82 9.26 14.30 0.11
N GLY A 83 8.49 13.39 0.73
CA GLY A 83 7.05 13.57 0.91
C GLY A 83 6.26 12.27 0.69
N PRO A 84 4.93 12.35 0.57
CA PRO A 84 4.10 11.19 0.32
C PRO A 84 4.35 10.62 -1.09
N VAL A 85 4.31 9.29 -1.21
CA VAL A 85 4.38 8.61 -2.52
C VAL A 85 3.01 8.72 -3.21
N PRO A 86 2.93 9.26 -4.44
CA PRO A 86 1.66 9.46 -5.14
C PRO A 86 0.84 8.18 -5.31
N GLY A 87 -0.42 8.24 -4.91
CA GLY A 87 -1.40 7.17 -5.01
C GLY A 87 -1.45 6.22 -3.83
N ALA A 88 -0.52 6.31 -2.87
CA ALA A 88 -0.49 5.42 -1.71
C ALA A 88 -1.75 5.57 -0.84
N LEU A 89 -2.06 6.79 -0.41
CA LEU A 89 -3.24 7.07 0.42
C LEU A 89 -4.56 6.88 -0.32
N PRO A 90 -4.71 7.29 -1.59
CA PRO A 90 -5.87 6.95 -2.41
C PRO A 90 -6.14 5.44 -2.44
N LEU A 91 -5.10 4.62 -2.59
CA LEU A 91 -5.26 3.16 -2.54
C LEU A 91 -5.72 2.69 -1.16
N PHE A 92 -5.12 3.21 -0.09
CA PHE A 92 -5.46 2.78 1.27
C PHE A 92 -6.91 3.13 1.61
N HIS A 93 -7.36 4.30 1.18
CA HIS A 93 -8.74 4.72 1.31
C HIS A 93 -9.69 3.83 0.51
N ALA A 94 -9.35 3.51 -0.73
CA ALA A 94 -10.15 2.62 -1.56
C ALA A 94 -10.26 1.19 -0.99
N LEU A 95 -9.28 0.76 -0.20
CA LEU A 95 -9.26 -0.52 0.52
C LEU A 95 -9.92 -0.46 1.91
N GLY A 96 -10.39 0.71 2.34
CA GLY A 96 -11.15 0.88 3.58
C GLY A 96 -10.36 1.40 4.78
N ASN A 97 -9.14 1.94 4.57
CA ASN A 97 -8.30 2.62 5.57
C ASN A 97 -7.93 1.81 6.83
N ARG A 98 -8.08 0.49 6.80
CA ARG A 98 -7.64 -0.39 7.88
C ARG A 98 -6.17 -0.74 7.69
N VAL A 99 -5.27 0.11 8.20
CA VAL A 99 -3.83 0.04 7.96
C VAL A 99 -3.07 -0.34 9.23
N THR A 100 -1.95 -1.05 9.06
CA THR A 100 -0.98 -1.34 10.12
C THR A 100 0.41 -1.24 9.53
N PHE A 101 1.31 -0.50 10.20
CA PHE A 101 2.62 -0.15 9.67
C PHE A 101 3.75 -1.04 10.21
N LEU A 102 4.45 -1.72 9.32
CA LEU A 102 5.55 -2.64 9.64
C LEU A 102 6.91 -1.92 9.55
N SER A 103 7.21 -0.97 10.44
CA SER A 103 8.45 -0.18 10.33
C SER A 103 9.63 -0.73 11.13
N ALA A 104 10.78 -0.95 10.47
CA ALA A 104 12.03 -1.32 11.14
C ALA A 104 12.70 -0.18 11.94
N ARG A 105 12.10 1.03 11.97
CA ARG A 105 12.69 2.19 12.67
C ARG A 105 12.90 1.88 14.16
N PRO A 106 14.01 2.38 14.75
CA PRO A 106 14.31 2.12 16.15
C PRO A 106 13.22 2.69 17.08
N PRO A 107 12.95 2.05 18.23
CA PRO A 107 11.91 2.48 19.18
C PRO A 107 11.99 3.95 19.61
N MET A 108 13.21 4.50 19.70
CA MET A 108 13.42 5.91 20.03
C MET A 108 12.82 6.89 19.01
N TRP A 109 12.49 6.42 17.80
CA TRP A 109 11.87 7.20 16.73
C TRP A 109 10.36 6.96 16.62
N GLU A 110 9.76 6.11 17.47
CA GLU A 110 8.34 5.79 17.43
C GLU A 110 7.47 7.04 17.54
N GLY A 111 7.82 7.98 18.43
CA GLY A 111 7.09 9.24 18.58
C GLY A 111 7.15 10.13 17.34
N GLN A 112 8.30 10.17 16.64
CA GLN A 112 8.46 10.93 15.40
C GLN A 112 7.71 10.27 14.24
N THR A 113 7.82 8.94 14.12
CA THR A 113 7.08 8.17 13.12
C THR A 113 5.58 8.32 13.31
N ARG A 114 5.08 8.28 14.55
CA ARG A 114 3.66 8.50 14.84
C ARG A 114 3.22 9.92 14.48
N ARG A 115 4.01 10.96 14.78
CA ARG A 115 3.70 12.33 14.35
C ARG A 115 3.64 12.43 12.84
N LEU A 116 4.61 11.88 12.12
CA LEU A 116 4.59 11.85 10.66
C LEU A 116 3.34 11.13 10.12
N LEU A 117 2.98 9.98 10.70
CA LEU A 117 1.79 9.23 10.30
C LEU A 117 0.49 10.01 10.57
N VAL A 118 0.37 10.67 11.72
CA VAL A 118 -0.85 11.40 12.14
C VAL A 118 -0.94 12.78 11.50
N ASP A 119 0.12 13.57 11.62
CA ASP A 119 0.15 15.00 11.31
C ASP A 119 0.42 15.24 9.81
N ASP A 120 1.28 14.43 9.17
CA ASP A 120 1.69 14.65 7.78
C ASP A 120 0.96 13.71 6.79
N ILE A 121 0.60 12.49 7.23
CA ILE A 121 -0.04 11.47 6.38
C ILE A 121 -1.54 11.32 6.68
N GLY A 122 -1.99 11.71 7.87
CA GLY A 122 -3.40 11.59 8.28
C GLY A 122 -3.85 10.18 8.69
N ILE A 123 -2.92 9.26 8.94
CA ILE A 123 -3.23 7.90 9.43
C ILE A 123 -3.04 7.84 10.95
N ALA A 124 -4.17 7.88 11.66
CA ALA A 124 -4.23 7.81 13.12
C ALA A 124 -3.89 6.41 13.68
N GLU A 125 -4.16 5.37 12.89
CA GLU A 125 -4.10 3.96 13.29
C GLU A 125 -2.77 3.32 12.86
N ALA A 126 -1.73 3.55 13.65
CA ALA A 126 -0.42 2.97 13.39
C ALA A 126 -0.01 2.06 14.55
N VAL A 127 -0.18 0.75 14.35
CA VAL A 127 0.67 -0.24 15.01
C VAL A 127 2.01 -0.17 14.30
N VAL A 128 3.02 0.42 14.94
CA VAL A 128 4.41 0.41 14.46
C VAL A 128 5.07 -0.79 15.10
N LEU A 129 5.46 -1.77 14.29
CA LEU A 129 6.19 -2.93 14.81
C LEU A 129 7.66 -2.57 14.99
N PRO A 130 8.15 -2.36 16.22
CA PRO A 130 9.50 -1.86 16.41
C PRO A 130 10.54 -2.83 15.84
N GLY A 131 11.48 -2.31 15.05
CA GLY A 131 12.75 -2.98 14.82
C GLY A 131 13.49 -3.17 16.14
N SER A 132 14.27 -4.24 16.26
CA SER A 132 15.12 -4.44 17.43
C SER A 132 16.27 -3.42 17.43
N LEU A 133 16.54 -2.75 18.56
CA LEU A 133 17.74 -1.91 18.72
C LEU A 133 19.04 -2.69 18.41
N LYS A 134 19.05 -4.01 18.62
CA LYS A 134 20.16 -4.89 18.19
C LYS A 134 20.27 -5.01 16.67
N ALA A 135 19.16 -5.03 15.94
CA ALA A 135 19.16 -5.10 14.49
C ALA A 135 19.76 -3.83 13.88
N VAL A 136 19.44 -2.64 14.43
CA VAL A 136 20.02 -1.36 13.99
C VAL A 136 21.54 -1.33 14.19
N ALA A 137 22.04 -1.82 15.33
CA ALA A 137 23.48 -1.95 15.56
C ALA A 137 24.12 -3.02 14.66
N GLN A 138 23.44 -4.13 14.39
CA GLN A 138 23.91 -5.19 13.50
C GLN A 138 23.95 -4.79 12.02
N VAL A 139 23.09 -3.87 11.55
CA VAL A 139 23.16 -3.32 10.18
C VAL A 139 24.57 -2.77 9.87
N LEU A 140 25.26 -2.20 10.88
CA LEU A 140 26.59 -1.62 10.70
C LEU A 140 27.72 -2.68 10.63
N PHE A 141 27.51 -3.90 11.12
CA PHE A 141 28.56 -4.92 11.25
C PHE A 141 28.26 -6.24 10.53
N ALA A 142 27.00 -6.55 10.26
CA ALA A 142 26.50 -7.78 9.62
C ALA A 142 25.14 -7.52 8.92
N PRO A 143 25.13 -6.79 7.80
CA PRO A 143 23.90 -6.31 7.15
C PRO A 143 22.96 -7.43 6.70
N GLU A 144 23.49 -8.55 6.18
CA GLU A 144 22.68 -9.69 5.76
C GLU A 144 21.96 -10.37 6.93
N GLN A 145 22.62 -10.51 8.07
CA GLN A 145 22.04 -11.10 9.29
C GLN A 145 20.98 -10.19 9.89
N ALA A 146 21.20 -8.87 9.86
CA ALA A 146 20.23 -7.89 10.32
C ALA A 146 18.96 -7.90 9.44
N ARG A 147 19.12 -8.05 8.12
CA ARG A 147 18.02 -8.18 7.15
C ARG A 147 17.16 -9.39 7.46
N GLN A 148 17.77 -10.57 7.58
CA GLN A 148 17.05 -11.81 7.89
C GLN A 148 16.31 -11.71 9.23
N ALA A 149 16.97 -11.18 10.27
CA ALA A 149 16.35 -10.99 11.57
C ALA A 149 15.16 -10.02 11.54
N MET A 150 15.17 -9.02 10.65
CA MET A 150 14.04 -8.11 10.45
C MET A 150 12.86 -8.80 9.77
N ALA A 151 13.11 -9.60 8.73
CA ALA A 151 12.07 -10.38 8.05
C ALA A 151 11.43 -11.41 9.01
N GLU A 152 12.23 -12.21 9.70
CA GLU A 152 11.76 -13.20 10.69
C GLU A 152 10.88 -12.55 11.77
N ARG A 153 11.27 -11.36 12.24
CA ARG A 153 10.49 -10.60 13.22
C ARG A 153 9.18 -10.09 12.63
N LYS A 154 9.18 -9.56 11.40
CA LYS A 154 7.93 -9.15 10.71
C LYS A 154 6.99 -10.36 10.58
N THR A 155 7.51 -11.54 10.24
CA THR A 155 6.73 -12.78 10.10
C THR A 155 6.17 -13.30 11.41
N GLU A 156 6.97 -13.36 12.48
CA GLU A 156 6.48 -13.75 13.81
C GLU A 156 5.34 -12.83 14.27
N VAL A 157 5.52 -11.53 14.09
CA VAL A 157 4.50 -10.56 14.46
C VAL A 157 3.26 -10.69 13.59
N PHE A 158 3.42 -10.84 12.28
CA PHE A 158 2.30 -11.05 11.38
C PHE A 158 1.51 -12.31 11.78
N GLY A 159 2.17 -13.40 12.14
CA GLY A 159 1.51 -14.61 12.62
C GLY A 159 0.61 -14.33 13.83
N GLN A 160 1.10 -13.59 14.83
CA GLN A 160 0.28 -13.15 15.97
C GLN A 160 -0.86 -12.24 15.51
N PHE A 161 -0.57 -11.27 14.65
CA PHE A 161 -1.53 -10.30 14.16
C PHE A 161 -2.68 -10.93 13.38
N ALA A 162 -2.38 -11.88 12.50
CA ALA A 162 -3.36 -12.61 11.69
C ALA A 162 -4.36 -13.37 12.58
N THR A 163 -3.91 -13.93 13.71
CA THR A 163 -4.82 -14.61 14.65
C THR A 163 -5.80 -13.67 15.37
N LEU A 164 -5.47 -12.37 15.47
CA LEU A 164 -6.35 -11.34 16.04
C LEU A 164 -7.43 -10.88 15.05
N HIS A 165 -7.16 -11.08 13.76
CA HIS A 165 -8.03 -10.63 12.67
C HIS A 165 -8.38 -11.78 11.71
N PRO A 166 -9.00 -12.88 12.20
CA PRO A 166 -9.42 -13.99 11.35
C PRO A 166 -10.47 -13.59 10.31
N GLU A 167 -11.13 -12.45 10.48
CA GLU A 167 -12.04 -11.87 9.50
C GLU A 167 -11.37 -11.17 8.32
N ALA A 168 -10.07 -10.90 8.39
CA ALA A 168 -9.41 -10.02 7.43
C ALA A 168 -8.87 -10.79 6.22
N ARG A 169 -8.95 -10.13 5.06
CA ARG A 169 -8.08 -10.41 3.91
C ARG A 169 -6.89 -9.47 4.01
N PHE A 170 -5.68 -9.95 3.79
CA PHE A 170 -4.48 -9.15 4.02
C PHE A 170 -3.86 -8.66 2.72
N VAL A 171 -3.51 -7.37 2.65
CA VAL A 171 -2.69 -6.83 1.57
C VAL A 171 -1.41 -6.32 2.18
N PHE A 172 -0.28 -6.95 1.85
CA PHE A 172 1.02 -6.42 2.18
C PHE A 172 1.50 -5.47 1.07
N ILE A 173 2.00 -4.30 1.47
CA ILE A 173 2.59 -3.30 0.57
C ILE A 173 3.95 -2.91 1.17
N GLY A 174 5.03 -3.16 0.43
CA GLY A 174 6.39 -2.81 0.81
C GLY A 174 7.16 -2.25 -0.36
N ASP A 175 8.45 -1.98 -0.18
CA ASP A 175 9.35 -1.51 -1.24
C ASP A 175 10.27 -2.62 -1.77
N SER A 176 10.98 -2.39 -2.89
CA SER A 176 11.94 -3.38 -3.43
C SER A 176 13.27 -3.44 -2.67
N GLY A 177 13.31 -2.89 -1.45
CA GLY A 177 14.23 -3.26 -0.38
C GLY A 177 14.24 -4.77 -0.13
N GLU A 178 15.41 -5.32 0.17
CA GLU A 178 15.54 -6.78 0.28
C GLU A 178 14.73 -7.37 1.46
N GLY A 179 14.54 -6.60 2.55
CA GLY A 179 13.78 -7.07 3.71
C GLY A 179 12.28 -7.20 3.47
N ASP A 180 11.69 -6.32 2.66
CA ASP A 180 10.25 -6.38 2.32
C ASP A 180 9.96 -7.48 1.32
N ILE A 181 10.89 -7.75 0.41
CA ILE A 181 10.81 -8.91 -0.49
C ILE A 181 10.90 -10.22 0.29
N ASP A 182 11.83 -10.35 1.24
CA ASP A 182 11.93 -11.56 2.08
C ASP A 182 10.64 -11.78 2.88
N PHE A 183 10.11 -10.72 3.50
CA PHE A 183 8.84 -10.80 4.22
C PHE A 183 7.68 -11.17 3.30
N ALA A 184 7.62 -10.61 2.08
CA ALA A 184 6.59 -10.98 1.10
C ALA A 184 6.68 -12.45 0.68
N GLU A 185 7.88 -13.00 0.54
CA GLU A 185 8.09 -14.43 0.24
C GLU A 185 7.57 -15.31 1.37
N GLU A 186 7.89 -15.00 2.63
CA GLU A 186 7.37 -15.73 3.79
C GLU A 186 5.85 -15.56 3.95
N PHE A 187 5.36 -14.34 3.79
CA PHE A 187 3.95 -13.99 3.81
C PHE A 187 3.15 -14.78 2.77
N MET A 188 3.70 -14.95 1.57
CA MET A 188 3.07 -15.71 0.49
C MET A 188 3.28 -17.23 0.56
N ALA A 189 4.26 -17.74 1.32
CA ALA A 189 4.57 -19.17 1.40
C ALA A 189 3.58 -20.02 2.23
N VAL A 190 2.77 -19.41 3.11
CA VAL A 190 1.88 -20.15 4.04
C VAL A 190 0.65 -20.72 3.31
N ALA A 191 0.69 -21.96 2.82
CA ALA A 191 -0.33 -22.53 1.92
C ALA A 191 -1.79 -22.42 2.39
N ASP A 192 -2.07 -22.67 3.69
CA ASP A 192 -3.43 -22.69 4.26
C ASP A 192 -3.76 -21.40 5.05
N GLY A 193 -3.49 -20.24 4.44
CA GLY A 193 -3.65 -18.93 5.07
C GLY A 193 -4.91 -18.16 4.67
N PRO A 194 -5.17 -17.01 5.32
CA PRO A 194 -6.19 -16.07 4.87
C PRO A 194 -5.90 -15.58 3.45
N VAL A 195 -6.95 -15.13 2.74
CA VAL A 195 -6.79 -14.50 1.43
C VAL A 195 -5.82 -13.33 1.55
N ARG A 196 -4.80 -13.33 0.68
CA ARG A 196 -3.72 -12.37 0.77
C ARG A 196 -3.14 -11.96 -0.58
N ALA A 197 -2.58 -10.75 -0.63
CA ALA A 197 -1.78 -10.26 -1.74
C ALA A 197 -0.53 -9.57 -1.22
N ALA A 198 0.58 -9.72 -1.95
CA ALA A 198 1.83 -9.02 -1.67
C ALA A 198 2.17 -8.12 -2.86
N LEU A 199 2.31 -6.82 -2.58
CA LEU A 199 2.64 -5.79 -3.54
C LEU A 199 3.96 -5.14 -3.15
N ILE A 200 4.90 -5.07 -4.08
CA ILE A 200 6.22 -4.50 -3.88
C ILE A 200 6.39 -3.29 -4.79
N HIS A 201 6.46 -2.10 -4.20
CA HIS A 201 6.76 -0.86 -4.91
C HIS A 201 8.21 -0.90 -5.38
N ASP A 202 8.43 -0.92 -6.69
CA ASP A 202 9.77 -0.96 -7.24
C ASP A 202 10.42 0.42 -7.13
N VAL A 203 11.32 0.54 -6.15
CA VAL A 203 12.21 1.69 -6.07
C VAL A 203 13.21 1.64 -7.22
N VAL A 204 13.83 2.78 -7.48
CA VAL A 204 14.83 2.91 -8.54
C VAL A 204 16.23 2.89 -7.95
N ARG A 205 17.22 2.64 -8.80
CA ARG A 205 18.63 2.75 -8.47
C ARG A 205 18.98 4.22 -8.18
N SER A 206 20.23 4.45 -7.77
CA SER A 206 20.72 5.80 -7.45
C SER A 206 20.64 6.80 -8.62
N ASP A 207 20.44 6.34 -9.85
CA ASP A 207 20.23 7.18 -11.03
C ASP A 207 18.82 7.79 -11.12
N GLY A 208 17.87 7.33 -10.31
CA GLY A 208 16.49 7.81 -10.34
C GLY A 208 15.63 7.27 -11.46
N VAL A 209 16.18 6.49 -12.39
CA VAL A 209 15.49 6.09 -13.62
C VAL A 209 15.32 4.59 -13.68
N VAL A 210 16.38 3.83 -13.42
CA VAL A 210 16.40 2.39 -13.63
C VAL A 210 15.73 1.69 -12.45
N PRO A 211 14.69 0.87 -12.66
CA PRO A 211 14.08 0.07 -11.61
C PRO A 211 15.11 -0.85 -10.96
N LYS A 212 14.99 -1.06 -9.65
CA LYS A 212 15.88 -1.96 -8.91
C LYS A 212 15.62 -3.41 -9.28
N SER A 213 14.37 -3.77 -9.58
CA SER A 213 14.00 -5.13 -9.97
C SER A 213 14.12 -5.34 -11.48
N SER A 214 14.91 -6.33 -11.90
CA SER A 214 14.98 -6.73 -13.31
C SER A 214 13.67 -7.41 -13.76
N ASN A 215 13.40 -7.43 -15.07
CA ASN A 215 12.23 -8.14 -15.62
C ASN A 215 12.20 -9.62 -15.22
N GLN A 216 13.37 -10.28 -15.20
CA GLN A 216 13.46 -11.66 -14.73
C GLN A 216 13.07 -11.78 -13.25
N ARG A 217 13.60 -10.89 -12.39
CA ARG A 217 13.26 -10.90 -10.96
C ARG A 217 11.77 -10.65 -10.72
N ARG A 218 11.16 -9.72 -11.47
CA ARG A 218 9.71 -9.46 -11.41
C ARG A 218 8.91 -10.69 -11.82
N ALA A 219 9.31 -11.39 -12.88
CA ALA A 219 8.67 -12.63 -13.31
C ALA A 219 8.81 -13.75 -12.26
N ASP A 220 10.00 -13.93 -11.67
CA ASP A 220 10.24 -14.94 -10.64
C ASP A 220 9.41 -14.67 -9.37
N LEU A 221 9.28 -13.40 -8.97
CA LEU A 221 8.44 -12.99 -7.84
C LEU A 221 6.95 -13.19 -8.14
N HIS A 222 6.52 -12.89 -9.37
CA HIS A 222 5.14 -13.07 -9.80
C HIS A 222 4.71 -14.55 -9.72
N LEU A 223 5.60 -15.49 -10.09
CA LEU A 223 5.34 -16.92 -9.92
C LEU A 223 5.16 -17.35 -8.46
N ARG A 224 5.69 -16.56 -7.51
CA ARG A 224 5.49 -16.74 -6.06
C ARG A 224 4.29 -15.96 -5.51
N GLY A 225 3.48 -15.36 -6.38
CA GLY A 225 2.31 -14.56 -6.00
C GLY A 225 2.64 -13.15 -5.50
N ILE A 226 3.87 -12.67 -5.72
CA ILE A 226 4.32 -11.33 -5.31
C ILE A 226 4.31 -10.42 -6.54
N HIS A 227 3.56 -9.33 -6.48
CA HIS A 227 3.44 -8.40 -7.60
C HIS A 227 4.32 -7.16 -7.38
N VAL A 228 5.34 -7.01 -8.21
CA VAL A 228 6.20 -5.82 -8.21
C VAL A 228 5.58 -4.76 -9.12
N PHE A 229 5.31 -3.56 -8.59
CA PHE A 229 4.63 -2.47 -9.31
C PHE A 229 5.45 -1.18 -9.34
N ASP A 230 5.25 -0.37 -10.38
CA ASP A 230 5.97 0.91 -10.53
C ASP A 230 5.15 2.10 -10.01
N THR A 231 3.81 2.01 -10.09
CA THR A 231 2.87 3.03 -9.62
C THR A 231 1.70 2.43 -8.85
N TYR A 232 1.11 3.22 -7.94
CA TYR A 232 -0.05 2.79 -7.18
C TYR A 232 -1.31 2.58 -8.04
N ALA A 233 -1.38 3.15 -9.25
CA ALA A 233 -2.41 2.79 -10.23
C ALA A 233 -2.23 1.36 -10.76
N GLY A 234 -0.98 0.94 -11.00
CA GLY A 234 -0.64 -0.45 -11.34
C GLY A 234 -0.94 -1.41 -10.19
N ALA A 235 -0.61 -1.04 -8.96
CA ALA A 235 -0.97 -1.80 -7.74
C ALA A 235 -2.48 -2.00 -7.61
N ALA A 236 -3.26 -0.93 -7.79
CA ALA A 236 -4.72 -0.98 -7.74
C ALA A 236 -5.31 -1.91 -8.80
N LEU A 237 -4.75 -1.89 -10.02
CA LEU A 237 -5.16 -2.78 -11.10
C LEU A 237 -4.93 -4.25 -10.76
N GLU A 238 -3.81 -4.58 -10.12
CA GLU A 238 -3.54 -5.93 -9.67
C GLU A 238 -4.53 -6.39 -8.60
N LEU A 239 -4.80 -5.56 -7.59
CA LEU A 239 -5.78 -5.87 -6.56
C LEU A 239 -7.20 -6.02 -7.12
N PHE A 240 -7.55 -5.24 -8.14
CA PHE A 240 -8.81 -5.37 -8.86
C PHE A 240 -8.91 -6.72 -9.58
N ARG A 241 -7.84 -7.15 -10.27
CA ARG A 241 -7.78 -8.48 -10.92
C ARG A 241 -7.92 -9.63 -9.92
N GLN A 242 -7.43 -9.44 -8.70
CA GLN A 242 -7.54 -10.42 -7.61
C GLN A 242 -8.86 -10.36 -6.84
N GLY A 243 -9.77 -9.43 -7.16
CA GLY A 243 -11.05 -9.26 -6.45
C GLY A 243 -10.88 -8.69 -5.02
N LEU A 244 -9.73 -8.07 -4.74
CA LEU A 244 -9.46 -7.38 -3.48
C LEU A 244 -9.91 -5.92 -3.50
N LEU A 245 -9.96 -5.33 -4.70
CA LEU A 245 -10.46 -3.98 -4.96
C LEU A 245 -11.63 -4.06 -5.95
N ASP A 246 -12.65 -3.23 -5.76
CA ASP A 246 -13.77 -3.15 -6.70
C ASP A 246 -13.52 -2.10 -7.81
N MET A 247 -14.46 -2.01 -8.75
CA MET A 247 -14.35 -1.09 -9.89
C MET A 247 -14.28 0.38 -9.47
N GLU A 248 -14.96 0.75 -8.38
CA GLU A 248 -14.97 2.13 -7.90
C GLU A 248 -13.66 2.47 -7.18
N GLY A 249 -13.16 1.55 -6.34
CA GLY A 249 -11.86 1.66 -5.71
C GLY A 249 -10.73 1.78 -6.74
N LEU A 250 -10.81 1.04 -7.86
CA LEU A 250 -9.86 1.17 -8.97
C LEU A 250 -9.89 2.58 -9.59
N ARG A 251 -11.07 3.16 -9.80
CA ARG A 251 -11.23 4.52 -10.32
C ARG A 251 -10.69 5.57 -9.35
N LEU A 252 -11.12 5.50 -8.09
CA LEU A 252 -10.73 6.45 -7.04
C LEU A 252 -9.22 6.45 -6.83
N THR A 253 -8.60 5.26 -6.75
CA THR A 253 -7.14 5.15 -6.60
C THR A 253 -6.42 5.76 -7.79
N THR A 254 -6.84 5.43 -9.00
CA THR A 254 -6.19 5.93 -10.24
C THR A 254 -6.35 7.45 -10.36
N HIS A 255 -7.51 7.98 -9.97
CA HIS A 255 -7.73 9.42 -9.94
C HIS A 255 -6.81 10.12 -8.94
N GLY A 256 -6.73 9.61 -7.71
CA GLY A 256 -5.83 10.16 -6.68
C GLY A 256 -4.36 10.08 -7.09
N CYS A 257 -3.93 9.00 -7.76
CA CYS A 257 -2.58 8.91 -8.32
C CYS A 257 -2.27 10.07 -9.29
N LEU A 258 -3.24 10.42 -10.15
CA LEU A 258 -3.09 11.51 -11.13
C LEU A 258 -3.09 12.88 -10.46
N GLU A 259 -3.96 13.11 -9.49
CA GLU A 259 -4.04 14.37 -8.75
C GLU A 259 -2.78 14.60 -7.92
N GLU A 260 -2.40 13.65 -7.08
CA GLU A 260 -1.22 13.77 -6.22
C GLU A 260 0.07 13.90 -7.04
N PHE A 261 0.21 13.18 -8.16
CA PHE A 261 1.37 13.35 -9.03
C PHE A 261 1.39 14.71 -9.73
N ALA A 262 0.23 15.29 -10.06
CA ALA A 262 0.13 16.61 -10.69
C ALA A 262 0.49 17.76 -9.76
N GLU A 263 0.37 17.57 -8.45
CA GLU A 263 0.68 18.57 -7.43
C GLU A 263 2.19 18.72 -7.19
N ILE A 264 2.98 17.69 -7.52
CA ILE A 264 4.44 17.74 -7.37
C ILE A 264 5.05 18.62 -8.47
N ASN A 265 5.81 19.64 -8.09
CA ASN A 265 6.52 20.46 -9.07
C ASN A 265 7.66 19.63 -9.72
N PRO A 266 7.77 19.59 -11.06
CA PRO A 266 8.87 18.92 -11.75
C PRO A 266 10.27 19.30 -11.24
N ASP A 267 10.46 20.54 -10.77
CA ASP A 267 11.73 21.04 -10.24
C ASP A 267 12.11 20.42 -8.88
N GLU A 268 11.16 19.75 -8.19
CA GLU A 268 11.44 19.02 -6.94
C GLU A 268 12.08 17.65 -7.20
N PHE A 269 11.98 17.12 -8.42
CA PHE A 269 12.65 15.87 -8.79
C PHE A 269 14.15 16.09 -8.98
N ALA A 270 14.93 15.02 -8.81
CA ALA A 270 16.38 15.05 -9.00
C ALA A 270 16.79 15.48 -10.42
N SER A 271 15.96 15.18 -11.43
CA SER A 271 16.11 15.68 -12.79
C SER A 271 14.79 15.62 -13.54
N LEU A 272 14.70 16.35 -14.65
CA LEU A 272 13.58 16.27 -15.58
C LEU A 272 13.41 14.84 -16.15
N GLU A 273 14.51 14.10 -16.33
CA GLU A 273 14.46 12.71 -16.79
C GLU A 273 13.78 11.80 -15.76
N VAL A 274 14.06 11.98 -14.46
CA VAL A 274 13.37 11.23 -13.39
C VAL A 274 11.88 11.53 -13.43
N PHE A 275 11.50 12.82 -13.47
CA PHE A 275 10.09 13.24 -13.55
C PHE A 275 9.38 12.61 -14.76
N GLU A 276 9.95 12.73 -15.95
CA GLU A 276 9.37 12.20 -17.18
C GLU A 276 9.25 10.67 -17.14
N THR A 277 10.21 9.98 -16.53
CA THR A 277 10.14 8.53 -16.35
C THR A 277 8.94 8.13 -15.47
N ARG A 278 8.73 8.82 -14.33
CA ARG A 278 7.56 8.56 -13.46
C ARG A 278 6.24 8.88 -14.16
N ARG A 279 6.20 9.99 -14.90
CA ARG A 279 5.03 10.37 -15.70
C ARG A 279 4.68 9.29 -16.73
N MET A 280 5.69 8.72 -17.40
CA MET A 280 5.49 7.66 -18.38
C MET A 280 5.03 6.33 -17.75
N GLU A 281 5.57 5.96 -16.58
CA GLU A 281 5.09 4.82 -15.78
C GLU A 281 3.61 4.99 -15.41
N LEU A 282 3.23 6.15 -14.89
CA LEU A 282 1.84 6.44 -14.52
C LEU A 282 0.90 6.41 -15.73
N LEU A 283 1.29 7.03 -16.84
CA LEU A 283 0.47 7.02 -18.06
C LEU A 283 0.32 5.62 -18.68
N ARG A 284 1.34 4.76 -18.55
CA ARG A 284 1.23 3.34 -18.94
C ARG A 284 0.15 2.67 -18.11
N ASP A 285 0.23 2.76 -16.79
CA ASP A 285 -0.68 2.05 -15.88
C ASP A 285 -2.12 2.59 -15.99
N VAL A 286 -2.29 3.91 -16.16
CA VAL A 286 -3.61 4.53 -16.41
C VAL A 286 -4.26 4.01 -17.71
N ARG A 287 -3.48 3.73 -18.76
CA ARG A 287 -4.04 3.12 -19.99
C ARG A 287 -4.51 1.70 -19.75
N GLU A 288 -3.78 0.93 -18.95
CA GLU A 288 -4.17 -0.44 -18.58
C GLU A 288 -5.43 -0.44 -17.72
N VAL A 289 -5.50 0.44 -16.70
CA VAL A 289 -6.69 0.63 -15.87
C VAL A 289 -7.92 0.96 -16.73
N ASN A 290 -7.79 1.93 -17.64
CA ASN A 290 -8.89 2.31 -18.53
C ASN A 290 -9.35 1.15 -19.41
N THR A 291 -8.45 0.27 -19.81
CA THR A 291 -8.78 -0.93 -20.57
C THR A 291 -9.56 -1.92 -19.71
N ALA A 292 -9.11 -2.18 -18.48
CA ALA A 292 -9.80 -3.05 -17.53
C ALA A 292 -11.22 -2.54 -17.19
N LEU A 293 -11.38 -1.24 -16.94
CA LEU A 293 -12.68 -0.62 -16.63
C LEU A 293 -13.67 -0.73 -17.80
N ARG A 294 -13.21 -0.59 -19.05
CA ARG A 294 -14.07 -0.75 -20.24
C ARG A 294 -14.52 -2.20 -20.41
N THR A 295 -13.61 -3.15 -20.21
CA THR A 295 -13.92 -4.58 -20.30
C THR A 295 -14.96 -4.96 -19.24
N ALA A 296 -14.72 -4.60 -17.98
CA ALA A 296 -15.63 -4.91 -16.87
C ALA A 296 -17.04 -4.30 -17.06
N GLY A 297 -17.12 -3.01 -17.44
CA GLY A 297 -18.41 -2.34 -17.67
C GLY A 297 -19.19 -2.91 -18.87
N SER A 298 -18.50 -3.46 -19.86
CA SER A 298 -19.14 -4.14 -21.00
C SER A 298 -19.76 -5.48 -20.59
N THR A 299 -19.11 -6.21 -19.68
CA THR A 299 -19.61 -7.48 -19.13
C THR A 299 -20.82 -7.29 -18.23
N GLU A 300 -20.86 -6.22 -17.43
CA GLU A 300 -22.04 -5.87 -16.61
C GLU A 300 -23.25 -5.45 -17.47
N SER A 301 -23.00 -4.75 -18.58
CA SER A 301 -24.06 -4.29 -19.49
C SER A 301 -24.71 -5.44 -20.29
N THR A 302 -23.95 -6.47 -20.65
CA THR A 302 -24.50 -7.66 -21.35
C THR A 302 -25.22 -8.62 -20.40
N ALA A 303 -24.82 -8.69 -19.12
CA ALA A 303 -25.50 -9.51 -18.12
C ALA A 303 -26.83 -8.91 -17.63
N SER A 304 -27.02 -7.59 -17.72
CA SER A 304 -28.17 -6.89 -17.13
C SER A 304 -29.31 -6.55 -18.08
N GLY A 305 -29.18 -6.73 -19.40
CA GLY A 305 -30.29 -6.58 -20.37
C GLY A 305 -31.02 -5.23 -20.37
N GLN A 306 -30.49 -4.22 -19.68
CA GLN A 306 -31.03 -2.87 -19.59
C GLN A 306 -29.92 -1.89 -19.96
N GLY A 307 -30.07 -1.19 -21.08
CA GLY A 307 -29.11 -0.20 -21.57
C GLY A 307 -28.75 0.79 -20.47
N HIS A 308 -27.51 0.69 -19.97
CA HIS A 308 -27.02 1.58 -18.92
C HIS A 308 -26.30 2.79 -19.51
N HIS A 309 -26.79 3.94 -19.08
CA HIS A 309 -26.17 5.25 -19.19
C HIS A 309 -24.74 5.18 -18.65
N VAL A 310 -23.74 5.58 -19.45
CA VAL A 310 -22.40 5.88 -18.93
C VAL A 310 -22.57 6.92 -17.82
N SER A 311 -22.16 6.59 -16.59
CA SER A 311 -22.36 7.49 -15.45
C SER A 311 -21.65 8.83 -15.69
N LYS A 312 -22.24 9.93 -15.24
CA LYS A 312 -21.61 11.27 -15.33
C LYS A 312 -20.18 11.27 -14.75
N ALA A 313 -19.95 10.51 -13.68
CA ALA A 313 -18.64 10.35 -13.06
C ALA A 313 -17.62 9.71 -14.02
N THR A 314 -18.00 8.68 -14.78
CA THR A 314 -17.12 8.05 -15.78
C THR A 314 -16.78 9.01 -16.92
N LEU A 315 -17.76 9.77 -17.41
CA LEU A 315 -17.54 10.81 -18.43
C LEU A 315 -16.67 11.95 -17.92
N GLN A 316 -16.81 12.32 -16.65
CA GLN A 316 -16.03 13.40 -16.02
C GLN A 316 -14.59 12.95 -15.75
N PHE A 317 -14.38 11.71 -15.32
CA PHE A 317 -13.06 11.08 -15.20
C PHE A 317 -12.32 11.02 -16.54
N LEU A 318 -12.98 10.55 -17.61
CA LEU A 318 -12.41 10.52 -18.96
C LEU A 318 -12.09 11.92 -19.50
N LYS A 319 -12.92 12.93 -19.18
CA LYS A 319 -12.65 14.34 -19.51
C LYS A 319 -11.44 14.89 -18.75
N HIS A 320 -11.32 14.63 -17.45
CA HIS A 320 -10.16 15.02 -16.66
C HIS A 320 -8.86 14.41 -17.20
N ILE A 321 -8.87 13.12 -17.56
CA ILE A 321 -7.72 12.46 -18.20
C ILE A 321 -7.40 13.09 -19.57
N ALA A 322 -8.40 13.36 -20.40
CA ALA A 322 -8.20 13.99 -21.70
C ALA A 322 -7.65 15.43 -21.56
N MET A 323 -8.07 16.17 -20.54
CA MET A 323 -7.51 17.49 -20.20
C MET A 323 -6.09 17.38 -19.65
N TRP A 324 -5.76 16.32 -18.91
CA TRP A 324 -4.40 16.09 -18.41
C TRP A 324 -3.44 15.75 -19.56
N VAL A 325 -3.86 14.89 -20.49
CA VAL A 325 -3.09 14.52 -21.68
C VAL A 325 -2.99 15.70 -22.67
N GLY A 326 -4.06 16.50 -22.82
CA GLY A 326 -4.15 17.60 -23.77
C GLY A 326 -3.57 18.94 -23.27
N GLY A 327 -3.87 19.31 -22.03
CA GLY A 327 -3.46 20.59 -21.42
C GLY A 327 -1.96 20.67 -21.16
N PHE A 328 -1.30 19.55 -20.84
CA PHE A 328 0.15 19.53 -20.69
C PHE A 328 0.88 19.70 -22.03
N CYS A 329 0.33 19.17 -23.13
CA CYS A 329 0.87 19.43 -24.48
C CYS A 329 0.79 20.92 -24.88
N GLU A 330 -0.20 21.66 -24.37
CA GLU A 330 -0.39 23.09 -24.65
C GLU A 330 0.51 23.99 -23.79
N LEU A 331 0.59 23.72 -22.48
CA LEU A 331 1.51 24.41 -21.56
C LEU A 331 2.98 24.25 -21.99
N TRP A 332 3.36 23.06 -22.46
CA TRP A 332 4.72 22.81 -22.94
C TRP A 332 5.00 23.41 -24.33
N ARG A 333 3.99 23.46 -25.23
CA ARG A 333 4.11 24.23 -26.50
C ARG A 333 4.32 25.72 -26.24
N LEU A 334 3.78 26.25 -25.14
CA LEU A 334 3.95 27.65 -24.77
C LEU A 334 5.33 27.90 -24.14
N GLN A 335 5.83 26.98 -23.31
CA GLN A 335 7.21 27.07 -22.75
C GLN A 335 8.30 26.84 -23.82
N ALA A 336 8.14 25.87 -24.72
CA ALA A 336 9.10 25.61 -25.80
C ALA A 336 9.18 26.74 -26.84
N LYS A 337 8.12 27.55 -26.98
CA LYS A 337 8.13 28.78 -27.81
C LYS A 337 8.76 29.98 -27.10
N GLY A 338 9.02 29.89 -25.80
CA GLY A 338 9.65 30.94 -24.99
C GLY A 338 11.18 30.92 -24.96
N HIS A 339 11.82 29.98 -25.66
CA HIS A 339 13.29 29.90 -25.80
C HIS A 339 13.69 30.06 -27.27
N THR A 340 13.35 31.20 -27.85
CA THR A 340 14.16 31.80 -28.91
C THR A 340 14.47 33.22 -28.47
N MET A 341 15.70 33.45 -28.02
CA MET A 341 16.30 34.77 -28.00
C MET A 341 17.70 34.65 -28.64
N PRO A 342 18.12 35.69 -29.39
CA PRO A 342 19.29 35.69 -30.27
C PRO A 342 20.64 35.60 -29.57
#